data_AF-A0A0P4VL82-F1
#
_entry.id   AF-A0A0P4VL82-F1
#
_cell.length_a   1.000
_cell.length_b   1.000
_cell.length_c   1.000
_cell.angle_alpha   90.00
_cell.angle_beta   90.00
_cell.angle_gamma   90.00
#
_symmetry.space_group_name_H-M   'P 1'
#
loop_
_entity.id
_entity.type
_entity.pdbx_description
1 polymer ?
#
loop_
_entity_poly.entity_id
_entity_poly.type
_entity_poly.pdbx_seq_one_letter_code
_entity_poly.pdbx_strand_id
1 'polypeptide(L)'
;QYRPPPLAKFFHALPHVNISLHLVNSTFALDSDVYIESLGILGSIPALWLIITLFLLLIYLCTRCCDRKPRPKHSIVILKWTLSFFTMLCCGAVGVGLYGNDDVHNGMLELLTAGRAIDDMISSVKNQTSTIDSTLKLKVEYLLTQLSDVFDEPVTNQTARGVLLGVLDAMTSNTTLALNSLQDIARPLKPVSLSPAISTLQLAEAIRWPITMAILSILLMFCVILLFGVARHSRCALITFSVFGLFAVIFSWLMASVYLTASVALGDLCMSPEALMEREAPAPLQRDILEYYTSCEPTRTNPFLVVLRKATNAVDTVSYSMGPMTRIARQLYKPAQLHPKLDMLSKEVKLASSMIARLVTMLDCTPMHKEYMNALHAVCEMALFGLTFMLAASIGAGFLFAVLVWLDSHTWIYIRKKREYLQVDEQDPFLPPTAASQAIAARSLHSQGSYGSSFPFARASSHVYAPPKYDSEHKLPSSFIERFHEKS
;
A
#
# COMPACT_ATOMS: atom_id res chain seq x y z
N GLN A 1 -20.94 -17.62 0.04
CA GLN A 1 -21.53 -16.36 0.54
C GLN A 1 -20.52 -15.66 1.42
N TYR A 2 -20.22 -14.39 1.13
CA TYR A 2 -19.22 -13.61 1.86
C TYR A 2 -19.76 -13.17 3.24
N ARG A 3 -18.88 -13.11 4.24
CA ARG A 3 -19.21 -12.61 5.58
C ARG A 3 -18.15 -11.59 6.01
N PRO A 4 -18.53 -10.36 6.40
CA PRO A 4 -17.56 -9.34 6.75
C PRO A 4 -16.76 -9.74 8.01
N PRO A 5 -15.42 -9.57 7.98
CA PRO A 5 -14.57 -9.92 9.10
C PRO A 5 -14.79 -8.97 10.30
N PRO A 6 -14.43 -9.40 11.52
CA PRO A 6 -14.62 -8.59 12.72
C PRO A 6 -13.92 -7.22 12.66
N LEU A 7 -12.73 -7.15 12.03
CA LEU A 7 -12.00 -5.90 11.86
C LEU A 7 -12.74 -4.92 10.94
N ALA A 8 -13.34 -5.40 9.85
CA ALA A 8 -14.14 -4.54 8.98
C ALA A 8 -15.31 -3.92 9.75
N LYS A 9 -16.00 -4.71 10.59
CA LYS A 9 -17.07 -4.21 11.46
C LYS A 9 -16.57 -3.19 12.48
N PHE A 10 -15.39 -3.39 13.04
CA PHE A 10 -14.79 -2.47 14.00
C PHE A 10 -14.52 -1.10 13.36
N PHE A 11 -13.88 -1.08 12.19
CA PHE A 11 -13.59 0.17 11.48
C PHE A 11 -14.84 0.85 10.95
N HIS A 12 -15.80 0.08 10.44
CA HIS A 12 -17.09 0.59 9.98
C HIS A 12 -17.92 1.22 11.10
N ALA A 13 -17.78 0.74 12.34
CA ALA A 13 -18.49 1.29 13.49
C ALA A 13 -17.97 2.66 13.93
N LEU A 14 -16.86 3.15 13.36
CA LEU A 14 -16.36 4.49 13.69
C LEU A 14 -17.33 5.57 13.21
N PRO A 15 -17.53 6.63 14.02
CA PRO A 15 -18.53 7.64 13.73
C PRO A 15 -18.14 8.46 12.49
N HIS A 16 -18.94 8.30 11.43
CA HIS A 16 -18.82 9.10 10.23
C HIS A 16 -19.55 10.44 10.44
N VAL A 17 -18.82 11.54 10.41
CA VAL A 17 -19.35 12.88 10.72
C VAL A 17 -18.93 13.88 9.65
N ASN A 18 -19.81 14.82 9.32
CA ASN A 18 -19.44 15.97 8.49
C ASN A 18 -18.84 17.11 9.35
N ILE A 19 -18.41 18.20 8.70
CA ILE A 19 -17.89 19.45 9.30
C ILE A 19 -18.94 20.08 10.24
N SER A 20 -20.23 19.87 9.97
CA SER A 20 -21.32 20.31 10.84
C SER A 20 -21.56 19.36 12.04
N LEU A 21 -20.71 18.35 12.24
CA LEU A 21 -20.78 17.33 13.28
C LEU A 21 -22.07 16.49 13.27
N HIS A 22 -22.71 16.38 12.11
CA HIS A 22 -23.84 15.49 11.89
C HIS A 22 -23.36 14.12 11.41
N LEU A 23 -24.00 13.08 11.92
CA LEU A 23 -23.72 11.70 11.54
C LEU A 23 -24.12 11.45 10.08
N VAL A 24 -23.22 10.86 9.31
CA VAL A 24 -23.38 10.56 7.87
C VAL A 24 -23.40 9.05 7.66
N ASN A 25 -23.96 8.62 6.53
CA ASN A 25 -23.95 7.22 6.12
C ASN A 25 -22.51 6.70 5.91
N SER A 26 -22.18 5.58 6.55
CA SER A 26 -20.88 4.87 6.47
C SER A 26 -20.74 3.99 5.23
N THR A 27 -21.53 4.24 4.17
CA THR A 27 -21.42 3.47 2.93
C THR A 27 -20.20 3.95 2.15
N PHE A 28 -19.33 3.03 1.77
CA PHE A 28 -18.14 3.33 0.96
C PHE A 28 -18.50 4.14 -0.30
N ALA A 29 -17.98 5.37 -0.42
CA ALA A 29 -18.33 6.29 -1.50
C ALA A 29 -17.23 7.33 -1.79
N LEU A 30 -16.18 6.96 -2.53
CA LEU A 30 -15.07 7.87 -2.85
C LEU A 30 -15.45 9.04 -3.78
N ASP A 31 -16.59 8.99 -4.48
CA ASP A 31 -17.08 10.13 -5.27
C ASP A 31 -17.91 11.13 -4.45
N SER A 32 -18.27 10.76 -3.23
CA SER A 32 -19.07 11.63 -2.36
C SER A 32 -18.15 12.52 -1.54
N ASP A 33 -18.23 13.83 -1.78
CA ASP A 33 -17.50 14.84 -1.01
C ASP A 33 -17.74 14.69 0.50
N VAL A 34 -18.99 14.40 0.90
CA VAL A 34 -19.37 14.25 2.33
C VAL A 34 -18.69 13.03 2.97
N TYR A 35 -18.52 11.94 2.22
CA TYR A 35 -17.83 10.75 2.71
C TYR A 35 -16.32 11.00 2.84
N ILE A 36 -15.69 11.62 1.83
CA ILE A 36 -14.27 11.99 1.89
C ILE A 36 -13.99 12.96 3.04
N GLU A 37 -14.88 13.93 3.26
CA GLU A 37 -14.82 14.88 4.36
C GLU A 37 -14.82 14.16 5.72
N SER A 38 -15.73 13.20 5.91
CA SER A 38 -15.79 12.38 7.11
C SER A 38 -14.51 11.56 7.34
N LEU A 39 -13.98 10.93 6.29
CA LEU A 39 -12.72 10.20 6.34
C LEU A 39 -11.54 11.12 6.70
N GLY A 40 -11.53 12.35 6.16
CA GLY A 40 -10.56 13.39 6.49
C GLY A 40 -10.62 13.79 7.96
N ILE A 41 -11.81 13.92 8.54
CA ILE A 41 -11.99 14.22 9.97
C ILE A 41 -11.42 13.09 10.83
N LEU A 42 -11.72 11.82 10.53
CA LEU A 42 -11.14 10.68 11.25
C LEU A 42 -9.61 10.65 11.13
N GLY A 43 -9.08 10.84 9.91
CA GLY A 43 -7.65 10.94 9.66
C GLY A 43 -6.97 12.12 10.38
N SER A 44 -7.71 13.20 10.67
CA SER A 44 -7.15 14.36 11.38
C SER A 44 -6.88 14.10 12.87
N ILE A 45 -7.47 13.06 13.48
CA ILE A 45 -7.34 12.77 14.91
C ILE A 45 -5.88 12.47 15.30
N PRO A 46 -5.15 11.55 14.63
CA PRO A 46 -3.71 11.36 14.86
C PRO A 46 -2.87 12.62 14.59
N ALA A 47 -3.24 13.44 13.61
CA ALA A 47 -2.54 14.69 13.28
C ALA A 47 -2.73 15.76 14.37
N LEU A 48 -3.92 15.87 14.94
CA LEU A 48 -4.18 16.75 16.09
C LEU A 48 -3.35 16.29 17.30
N TRP A 49 -3.28 14.97 17.53
CA TRP A 49 -2.44 14.42 18.59
C TRP A 49 -0.95 14.70 18.37
N LEU A 50 -0.46 14.67 17.13
CA LEU A 50 0.89 15.12 16.78
C LEU A 50 1.12 16.58 17.20
N ILE A 51 0.19 17.49 16.87
CA ILE A 51 0.33 18.92 17.24
C ILE A 51 0.41 19.08 18.76
N ILE A 52 -0.47 18.39 19.50
CA ILE A 52 -0.48 18.43 20.97
C ILE A 52 0.85 17.90 21.53
N THR A 53 1.33 16.76 21.04
CA THR A 53 2.58 16.16 21.53
C THR A 53 3.80 17.03 21.23
N LEU A 54 3.89 17.63 20.03
CA LEU A 54 4.96 18.57 19.69
C LEU A 54 4.90 19.85 20.53
N PHE A 55 3.70 20.39 20.78
CA PHE A 55 3.52 21.58 21.60
C PHE A 55 3.93 21.34 23.06
N LEU A 56 3.54 20.21 23.64
CA LEU A 56 3.98 19.81 24.99
C LEU A 56 5.49 19.59 25.06
N LEU A 57 6.07 18.95 24.04
CA LEU A 57 7.51 18.74 23.96
C LEU A 57 8.27 20.06 23.84
N LEU A 58 7.76 21.02 23.08
CA LEU A 58 8.31 22.37 22.97
C LEU A 58 8.29 23.10 24.33
N ILE A 59 7.14 23.13 25.03
CA ILE A 59 7.03 23.73 26.37
C ILE A 59 8.01 23.05 27.33
N TYR A 60 8.10 21.72 27.28
CA TYR A 60 9.02 20.97 28.13
C TYR A 60 10.48 21.36 27.87
N LEU A 61 10.91 21.45 26.61
CA LEU A 61 12.26 21.87 26.26
C LEU A 61 12.53 23.32 26.71
N CYS A 62 11.59 24.25 26.49
CA CYS A 62 11.72 25.64 26.92
C CYS A 62 11.83 25.78 28.45
N THR A 63 10.94 25.14 29.21
CA THR A 63 10.96 25.18 30.68
C THR A 63 12.22 24.56 31.26
N ARG A 64 12.76 23.51 30.64
CA ARG A 64 14.01 22.86 31.06
C ARG A 64 15.26 23.62 30.68
N CYS A 65 15.28 24.32 29.55
CA CYS A 65 16.35 25.28 29.24
C CYS A 65 16.49 26.34 30.34
N CYS A 66 15.41 26.64 31.07
CA CYS A 66 15.39 27.60 32.18
C CYS A 66 15.67 27.01 33.58
N ASP A 67 15.57 25.68 33.79
CA ASP A 67 15.78 25.04 35.10
C ASP A 67 17.25 24.58 35.30
N ARG A 68 18.00 25.30 36.14
CA ARG A 68 19.44 25.07 36.38
C ARG A 68 19.76 24.12 37.54
N LYS A 69 18.80 23.45 38.18
CA LYS A 69 19.08 22.65 39.40
C LYS A 69 19.87 21.34 39.13
N PRO A 70 20.95 21.04 39.88
CA PRO A 70 21.67 19.76 39.79
C PRO A 70 20.89 18.60 40.43
N ARG A 71 21.02 17.37 39.89
CA ARG A 71 20.30 16.14 40.32
C ARG A 71 21.25 15.08 40.90
N PRO A 72 20.78 14.19 41.80
CA PRO A 72 21.60 13.14 42.44
C PRO A 72 21.98 11.99 41.48
N LYS A 73 23.14 11.35 41.75
CA LYS A 73 23.78 10.34 40.88
C LYS A 73 22.92 9.08 40.60
N HIS A 74 22.12 8.62 41.58
CA HIS A 74 21.25 7.43 41.43
C HIS A 74 20.20 7.59 40.32
N SER A 75 19.75 8.83 40.07
CA SER A 75 18.76 9.15 39.04
C SER A 75 19.26 8.88 37.61
N ILE A 76 20.58 8.88 37.38
CA ILE A 76 21.17 8.72 36.05
C ILE A 76 21.17 7.24 35.61
N VAL A 77 21.41 6.32 36.55
CA VAL A 77 21.43 4.88 36.26
C VAL A 77 20.03 4.39 35.88
N ILE A 78 19.01 4.80 36.64
CA ILE A 78 17.61 4.47 36.34
C ILE A 78 17.23 4.99 34.95
N LEU A 79 17.59 6.24 34.63
CA LEU A 79 17.27 6.86 33.36
C LEU A 79 17.85 6.12 32.14
N LYS A 80 19.05 5.51 32.28
CA LYS A 80 19.64 4.68 31.23
C LYS A 80 18.86 3.38 31.00
N TRP A 81 18.45 2.72 32.08
CA TRP A 81 17.64 1.50 31.99
C TRP A 81 16.27 1.77 31.40
N THR A 82 15.61 2.87 31.80
CA THR A 82 14.33 3.28 31.21
C THR A 82 14.49 3.60 29.73
N LEU A 83 15.54 4.32 29.33
CA LEU A 83 15.79 4.65 27.93
C LEU A 83 16.01 3.38 27.10
N SER A 84 16.83 2.45 27.58
CA SER A 84 17.06 1.15 26.92
C SER A 84 15.77 0.33 26.77
N PHE A 85 14.94 0.29 27.82
CA PHE A 85 13.66 -0.43 27.82
C PHE A 85 12.69 0.12 26.76
N PHE A 86 12.48 1.44 26.73
CA PHE A 86 11.60 2.06 25.75
C PHE A 86 12.12 1.92 24.32
N THR A 87 13.44 1.92 24.11
CA THR A 87 14.02 1.70 22.78
C THR A 87 13.77 0.27 22.29
N MET A 88 13.87 -0.73 23.17
CA MET A 88 13.53 -2.12 22.82
C MET A 88 12.04 -2.26 22.46
N LEU A 89 11.16 -1.61 23.21
CA LEU A 89 9.73 -1.59 22.90
C LEU A 89 9.47 -0.91 21.55
N CYS A 90 10.18 0.18 21.26
CA CYS A 90 10.12 0.88 19.98
C CYS A 90 10.59 0.00 18.82
N CYS A 91 11.68 -0.75 18.98
CA CYS A 91 12.11 -1.76 17.99
C CYS A 91 11.01 -2.79 17.73
N GLY A 92 10.35 -3.27 18.80
CA GLY A 92 9.22 -4.19 18.70
C GLY A 92 8.05 -3.61 17.90
N ALA A 93 7.67 -2.36 18.20
CA ALA A 93 6.60 -1.66 17.46
C ALA A 93 6.94 -1.50 15.97
N VAL A 94 8.16 -1.08 15.65
CA VAL A 94 8.62 -0.97 14.25
C VAL A 94 8.65 -2.34 13.57
N GLY A 95 9.06 -3.40 14.28
CA GLY A 95 9.03 -4.78 13.79
C GLY A 95 7.62 -5.27 13.45
N VAL A 96 6.63 -4.96 14.30
CA VAL A 96 5.20 -5.23 14.00
C VAL A 96 4.75 -4.44 12.77
N GLY A 97 5.23 -3.21 12.59
CA GLY A 97 4.95 -2.41 11.39
C GLY A 97 5.52 -3.04 10.11
N LEU A 98 6.74 -3.61 10.17
CA LEU A 98 7.35 -4.32 9.04
C LEU A 98 6.57 -5.58 8.68
N TYR A 99 6.16 -6.34 9.70
CA TYR A 99 5.29 -7.51 9.53
C TYR A 99 3.95 -7.14 8.87
N GLY A 100 3.27 -6.12 9.41
CA GLY A 100 2.00 -5.66 8.86
C GLY A 100 2.13 -5.17 7.41
N ASN A 101 3.26 -4.53 7.06
CA ASN A 101 3.52 -4.09 5.70
C ASN A 101 3.66 -5.26 4.70
N ASP A 102 4.28 -6.35 5.13
CA ASP A 102 4.43 -7.56 4.33
C ASP A 102 3.08 -8.26 4.14
N ASP A 103 2.26 -8.37 5.19
CA ASP A 103 0.90 -8.91 5.09
C ASP A 103 0.02 -8.09 4.14
N VAL A 104 0.09 -6.74 4.19
CA VAL A 104 -0.60 -5.90 3.20
C VAL A 104 -0.11 -6.20 1.79
N HIS A 105 1.20 -6.34 1.59
CA HIS A 105 1.77 -6.64 0.28
C HIS A 105 1.27 -7.97 -0.28
N ASN A 106 1.30 -9.02 0.54
CA ASN A 106 0.82 -10.35 0.16
C ASN A 106 -0.67 -10.32 -0.19
N GLY A 107 -1.50 -9.62 0.61
CA GLY A 107 -2.92 -9.43 0.30
C GLY A 107 -3.13 -8.66 -1.01
N MET A 108 -2.35 -7.62 -1.28
CA MET A 108 -2.45 -6.87 -2.54
C MET A 108 -1.98 -7.69 -3.75
N LEU A 109 -0.95 -8.53 -3.60
CA LEU A 109 -0.51 -9.44 -4.67
C LEU A 109 -1.57 -10.51 -5.00
N GLU A 110 -2.23 -11.05 -4.00
CA GLU A 110 -3.33 -12.01 -4.19
C GLU A 110 -4.54 -11.34 -4.86
N LEU A 111 -4.90 -10.12 -4.44
CA LEU A 111 -5.90 -9.30 -5.12
C LEU A 111 -5.56 -9.07 -6.60
N LEU A 112 -4.32 -8.67 -6.90
CA LEU A 112 -3.88 -8.45 -8.28
C LEU A 112 -3.92 -9.73 -9.11
N THR A 113 -3.65 -10.88 -8.51
CA THR A 113 -3.69 -12.19 -9.18
C THR A 113 -5.13 -12.59 -9.49
N ALA A 114 -6.02 -12.50 -8.51
CA ALA A 114 -7.45 -12.76 -8.70
C ALA A 114 -8.09 -11.78 -9.71
N GLY A 115 -7.73 -10.50 -9.64
CA GLY A 115 -8.17 -9.47 -10.58
C GLY A 115 -7.75 -9.77 -12.02
N ARG A 116 -6.49 -10.20 -12.25
CA ARG A 116 -6.02 -10.62 -13.58
C ARG A 116 -6.75 -11.86 -14.08
N ALA A 117 -6.99 -12.84 -13.21
CA ALA A 117 -7.75 -14.03 -13.59
C ALA A 117 -9.18 -13.67 -14.04
N ILE A 118 -9.84 -12.73 -13.37
CA ILE A 118 -11.15 -12.21 -13.79
C ILE A 118 -11.06 -11.49 -15.15
N ASP A 119 -10.08 -10.60 -15.34
CA ASP A 119 -9.87 -9.89 -16.60
C ASP A 119 -9.59 -10.84 -17.78
N ASP A 120 -8.80 -11.90 -17.54
CA ASP A 120 -8.50 -12.95 -18.51
C ASP A 120 -9.74 -13.78 -18.86
N MET A 121 -10.59 -14.12 -17.87
CA MET A 121 -11.87 -14.80 -18.12
C MET A 121 -12.80 -13.94 -18.98
N ILE A 122 -12.95 -12.65 -18.65
CA ILE A 122 -13.76 -11.69 -19.42
C ILE A 122 -13.21 -11.56 -20.85
N SER A 123 -11.89 -11.45 -20.99
CA SER A 123 -11.21 -11.36 -22.29
C SER A 123 -11.36 -12.64 -23.10
N SER A 124 -11.33 -13.81 -22.47
CA SER A 124 -11.57 -15.10 -23.11
C SER A 124 -12.99 -15.20 -23.66
N VAL A 125 -14.00 -14.79 -22.89
CA VAL A 125 -15.40 -14.73 -23.34
C VAL A 125 -15.56 -13.77 -24.52
N LYS A 126 -14.96 -12.58 -24.47
CA LYS A 126 -14.98 -11.61 -25.59
C LYS A 126 -14.35 -12.18 -26.85
N ASN A 127 -13.16 -12.77 -26.73
CA ASN A 127 -12.42 -13.33 -27.86
C ASN A 127 -13.16 -14.53 -28.48
N GLN A 128 -13.72 -15.41 -27.64
CA GLN A 128 -14.52 -16.54 -28.08
C GLN A 128 -15.78 -16.05 -28.82
N THR A 129 -16.50 -15.08 -28.26
CA THR A 129 -17.71 -14.50 -28.90
C THR A 129 -17.38 -13.83 -30.24
N SER A 130 -16.29 -13.05 -30.30
CA SER A 130 -15.80 -12.41 -31.53
C SER A 130 -15.39 -13.42 -32.61
N THR A 131 -14.77 -14.54 -32.20
CA THR A 131 -14.36 -15.61 -33.12
C THR A 131 -15.58 -16.32 -33.72
N ILE A 132 -16.63 -16.56 -32.91
CA ILE A 132 -17.89 -17.15 -33.39
C ILE A 132 -18.59 -16.18 -34.34
N ASP A 133 -18.70 -14.89 -33.98
CA ASP A 133 -19.31 -13.85 -34.83
C ASP A 133 -18.60 -13.78 -36.19
N SER A 134 -17.27 -13.74 -36.19
CA SER A 134 -16.45 -13.72 -37.41
C SER A 134 -16.63 -15.00 -38.24
N THR A 135 -16.74 -16.17 -37.61
CA THR A 135 -16.94 -17.45 -38.30
C THR A 135 -18.31 -17.50 -38.98
N LEU A 136 -19.36 -17.12 -38.26
CA LEU A 136 -20.72 -17.11 -38.78
C LEU A 136 -20.88 -16.08 -39.91
N LYS A 137 -20.34 -14.87 -39.74
CA LYS A 137 -20.49 -13.77 -40.70
C LYS A 137 -19.57 -13.88 -41.92
N LEU A 138 -18.26 -14.10 -41.71
CA LEU A 138 -17.29 -14.05 -42.80
C LEU A 138 -17.17 -15.38 -43.55
N LYS A 139 -17.59 -16.50 -42.95
CA LYS A 139 -17.48 -17.83 -43.57
C LYS A 139 -18.83 -18.45 -43.85
N VAL A 140 -19.68 -18.64 -42.85
CA VAL A 140 -20.96 -19.37 -43.02
C VAL A 140 -21.93 -18.56 -43.89
N GLU A 141 -22.22 -17.32 -43.54
CA GLU A 141 -23.09 -16.43 -44.33
C GLU A 141 -22.52 -16.21 -45.74
N TYR A 142 -21.22 -15.97 -45.87
CA TYR A 142 -20.55 -15.87 -47.18
C TYR A 142 -20.73 -17.13 -48.04
N LEU A 143 -20.54 -18.32 -47.46
CA LEU A 143 -20.70 -19.59 -48.17
C LEU A 143 -22.16 -19.85 -48.55
N LEU A 144 -23.12 -19.47 -47.70
CA LEU A 144 -24.54 -19.55 -48.01
C LEU A 144 -24.90 -18.65 -49.20
N THR A 145 -24.38 -17.41 -49.23
CA THR A 145 -24.55 -16.51 -50.38
C THR A 145 -23.93 -17.09 -51.64
N GLN A 146 -22.71 -17.62 -51.56
CA GLN A 146 -22.07 -18.29 -52.69
C GLN A 146 -22.80 -19.56 -53.17
N LEU A 147 -23.55 -20.23 -52.30
CA LEU A 147 -24.41 -21.35 -52.67
C LEU A 147 -25.71 -20.84 -53.32
N SER A 148 -26.24 -19.71 -52.85
CA SER A 148 -27.39 -19.03 -53.47
C SER A 148 -27.13 -18.74 -54.94
N ASP A 149 -25.97 -18.13 -55.25
CA ASP A 149 -25.60 -17.80 -56.63
C ASP A 149 -25.54 -19.04 -57.55
N VAL A 150 -25.07 -20.18 -57.01
CA VAL A 150 -25.02 -21.45 -57.75
C VAL A 150 -26.42 -22.04 -57.91
N PHE A 151 -27.26 -21.94 -56.88
CA PHE A 151 -28.64 -22.44 -56.93
C PHE A 151 -29.55 -21.56 -57.79
N ASP A 152 -29.09 -20.38 -58.19
CA ASP A 152 -29.78 -19.52 -59.15
C ASP A 152 -29.65 -19.98 -60.61
N GLU A 153 -28.73 -20.90 -60.91
CA GLU A 153 -28.62 -21.50 -62.24
C GLU A 153 -29.86 -22.37 -62.58
N PRO A 154 -30.36 -22.30 -63.83
CA PRO A 154 -31.55 -23.03 -64.24
C PRO A 154 -31.31 -24.54 -64.28
N VAL A 155 -32.20 -25.30 -63.62
CA VAL A 155 -32.20 -26.77 -63.55
C VAL A 155 -33.53 -27.34 -64.05
N THR A 156 -33.50 -28.62 -64.46
CA THR A 156 -34.66 -29.33 -65.04
C THR A 156 -35.82 -29.53 -64.04
N ASN A 157 -35.51 -29.71 -62.75
CA ASN A 157 -36.51 -29.91 -61.70
C ASN A 157 -36.72 -28.64 -60.86
N GLN A 158 -37.68 -27.81 -61.27
CA GLN A 158 -37.97 -26.52 -60.62
C GLN A 158 -38.55 -26.68 -59.21
N THR A 159 -39.34 -27.72 -58.94
CA THR A 159 -39.91 -27.96 -57.60
C THR A 159 -38.83 -28.29 -56.59
N ALA A 160 -37.88 -29.16 -56.96
CA ALA A 160 -36.73 -29.49 -56.10
C ALA A 160 -35.82 -28.28 -55.84
N ARG A 161 -35.66 -27.40 -56.84
CA ARG A 161 -34.93 -26.13 -56.69
C ARG A 161 -35.62 -25.19 -55.71
N GLY A 162 -36.94 -25.04 -55.79
CA GLY A 162 -37.71 -24.22 -54.84
C GLY A 162 -37.56 -24.67 -53.38
N VAL A 163 -37.58 -26.00 -53.15
CA VAL A 163 -37.31 -26.57 -51.82
C VAL A 163 -35.88 -26.27 -51.37
N LEU A 164 -34.90 -26.40 -52.26
CA LEU A 164 -33.48 -26.12 -51.96
C LEU A 164 -33.25 -24.66 -51.57
N LEU A 165 -33.83 -23.72 -52.33
CA LEU A 165 -33.77 -22.28 -52.02
C LEU A 165 -34.47 -21.96 -50.69
N GLY A 166 -35.61 -22.60 -50.39
CA GLY A 166 -36.28 -22.44 -49.09
C GLY A 166 -35.44 -22.93 -47.91
N VAL A 167 -34.70 -24.05 -48.07
CA VAL A 167 -33.76 -24.53 -47.06
C VAL A 167 -32.60 -23.55 -46.89
N LEU A 168 -32.05 -23.01 -47.98
CA LEU A 168 -30.96 -22.03 -47.95
C LEU A 168 -31.39 -20.74 -47.24
N ASP A 169 -32.56 -20.20 -47.57
CA ASP A 169 -33.11 -18.99 -46.93
C ASP A 169 -33.35 -19.19 -45.42
N ALA A 170 -33.90 -20.36 -45.05
CA ALA A 170 -34.05 -20.74 -43.65
C ALA A 170 -32.69 -20.83 -42.93
N MET A 171 -31.65 -21.35 -43.58
CA MET A 171 -30.30 -21.40 -43.01
C MET A 171 -29.72 -20.00 -42.82
N THR A 172 -29.83 -19.12 -43.82
CA THR A 172 -29.37 -17.72 -43.73
C THR A 172 -30.10 -16.96 -42.62
N SER A 173 -31.41 -17.12 -42.51
CA SER A 173 -32.22 -16.54 -41.43
C SER A 173 -31.77 -17.03 -40.05
N ASN A 174 -31.52 -18.34 -39.88
CA ASN A 174 -31.02 -18.88 -38.62
C ASN A 174 -29.59 -18.40 -38.31
N THR A 175 -28.71 -18.27 -39.30
CA THR A 175 -27.36 -17.71 -39.11
C THR A 175 -27.42 -16.26 -38.62
N THR A 176 -28.28 -15.43 -39.21
CA THR A 176 -28.45 -14.04 -38.75
C THR A 176 -29.07 -13.95 -37.34
N LEU A 177 -29.99 -14.85 -37.00
CA LEU A 177 -30.53 -14.97 -35.64
C LEU A 177 -29.45 -15.33 -34.61
N ALA A 178 -28.55 -16.24 -34.96
CA ALA A 178 -27.40 -16.61 -34.13
C ALA A 178 -26.45 -15.41 -33.92
N LEU A 179 -26.12 -14.67 -34.99
CA LEU A 179 -25.30 -13.46 -34.93
C LEU A 179 -25.90 -12.39 -34.02
N ASN A 180 -27.19 -12.10 -34.16
CA ASN A 180 -27.88 -11.12 -33.31
C ASN A 180 -27.84 -11.52 -31.83
N SER A 181 -28.02 -12.82 -31.54
CA SER A 181 -27.95 -13.35 -30.18
C SER A 181 -26.53 -13.21 -29.58
N LEU A 182 -25.48 -13.47 -30.38
CA LEU A 182 -24.09 -13.29 -29.91
C LEU A 182 -23.75 -11.82 -29.65
N GLN A 183 -24.30 -10.90 -30.46
CA GLN A 183 -24.14 -9.46 -30.22
C GLN A 183 -24.80 -9.02 -28.91
N ASP A 184 -25.96 -9.59 -28.56
CA ASP A 184 -26.63 -9.29 -27.28
C ASP A 184 -25.80 -9.77 -26.07
N ILE A 185 -24.97 -10.81 -26.22
CA ILE A 185 -23.98 -11.21 -25.21
C ILE A 185 -22.78 -10.25 -25.23
N ALA A 186 -22.23 -9.92 -26.39
CA ALA A 186 -21.01 -9.12 -26.50
C ALA A 186 -21.17 -7.66 -26.04
N ARG A 187 -22.34 -7.05 -26.25
CA ARG A 187 -22.63 -5.64 -25.92
C ARG A 187 -22.35 -5.27 -24.45
N PRO A 188 -22.92 -5.94 -23.44
CA PRO A 188 -22.69 -5.59 -22.03
C PRO A 188 -21.23 -5.84 -21.59
N LEU A 189 -20.57 -6.83 -22.18
CA LEU A 189 -19.19 -7.20 -21.84
C LEU A 189 -18.16 -6.25 -22.47
N LYS A 190 -18.43 -5.67 -23.65
CA LYS A 190 -17.47 -4.86 -24.42
C LYS A 190 -16.71 -3.80 -23.60
N PRO A 191 -17.37 -2.91 -22.82
CA PRO A 191 -16.68 -1.85 -22.07
C PRO A 191 -16.00 -2.35 -20.77
N VAL A 192 -16.29 -3.56 -20.31
CA VAL A 192 -15.75 -4.07 -19.04
C VAL A 192 -14.27 -4.39 -19.20
N SER A 193 -13.38 -3.68 -18.52
CA SER A 193 -11.95 -4.00 -18.49
C SER A 193 -11.38 -3.65 -17.14
N LEU A 194 -10.70 -4.60 -16.51
CA LEU A 194 -10.06 -4.41 -15.19
C LEU A 194 -8.58 -4.02 -15.34
N SER A 195 -7.98 -4.25 -16.51
CA SER A 195 -6.59 -3.87 -16.83
C SER A 195 -6.17 -2.46 -16.36
N PRO A 196 -6.94 -1.37 -16.57
CA PRO A 196 -6.55 -0.04 -16.07
C PRO A 196 -6.55 0.04 -14.52
N ALA A 197 -7.52 -0.57 -13.85
CA ALA A 197 -7.56 -0.63 -12.39
C ALA A 197 -6.42 -1.50 -11.82
N ILE A 198 -6.13 -2.64 -12.45
CA ILE A 198 -5.03 -3.54 -12.04
C ILE A 198 -3.67 -2.84 -12.20
N SER A 199 -3.46 -2.13 -13.31
CA SER A 199 -2.18 -1.44 -13.56
C SER A 199 -1.94 -0.27 -12.60
N THR A 200 -2.98 0.50 -12.26
CA THR A 200 -2.90 1.57 -11.26
C THR A 200 -2.64 1.02 -9.87
N LEU A 201 -3.34 -0.04 -9.45
CA LEU A 201 -3.10 -0.74 -8.18
C LEU A 201 -1.70 -1.33 -8.12
N GLN A 202 -1.22 -1.95 -9.20
CA GLN A 202 0.13 -2.50 -9.27
C GLN A 202 1.20 -1.42 -9.13
N LEU A 203 1.02 -0.26 -9.77
CA LEU A 203 1.94 0.86 -9.64
C LEU A 203 1.91 1.44 -8.21
N ALA A 204 0.71 1.62 -7.64
CA ALA A 204 0.54 2.10 -6.28
C ALA A 204 1.23 1.19 -5.27
N GLU A 205 1.07 -0.13 -5.41
CA GLU A 205 1.69 -1.12 -4.53
C GLU A 205 3.22 -1.20 -4.73
N ALA A 206 3.69 -1.14 -5.97
CA ALA A 206 5.11 -1.10 -6.30
C ALA A 206 5.83 0.12 -5.71
N ILE A 207 5.11 1.21 -5.44
CA ILE A 207 5.64 2.42 -4.80
C ILE A 207 5.46 2.35 -3.28
N ARG A 208 4.27 1.97 -2.80
CA ARG A 208 3.92 1.94 -1.36
C ARG A 208 4.81 1.00 -0.57
N TRP A 209 4.98 -0.24 -1.04
CA TRP A 209 5.73 -1.28 -0.32
C TRP A 209 7.19 -0.92 -0.04
N PRO A 210 8.01 -0.51 -1.05
CA PRO A 210 9.42 -0.18 -0.78
C PRO A 210 9.58 1.11 0.03
N ILE A 211 8.71 2.12 -0.17
CA ILE A 211 8.77 3.36 0.62
C ILE A 211 8.53 3.07 2.10
N THR A 212 7.49 2.29 2.41
CA THR A 212 7.15 1.94 3.79
C THR A 212 8.23 1.03 4.41
N MET A 213 8.76 0.06 3.66
CA MET A 213 9.91 -0.74 4.11
C MET A 213 11.14 0.12 4.41
N ALA A 214 11.47 1.09 3.55
CA ALA A 214 12.61 1.98 3.74
C ALA A 214 12.45 2.86 4.98
N ILE A 215 11.29 3.49 5.16
CA ILE A 215 10.99 4.34 6.31
C ILE A 215 11.11 3.53 7.61
N LEU A 216 10.45 2.36 7.69
CA LEU A 216 10.49 1.51 8.89
C LEU A 216 11.91 0.99 9.18
N SER A 217 12.68 0.64 8.14
CA SER A 217 14.07 0.20 8.29
C SER A 217 14.98 1.32 8.83
N ILE A 218 14.78 2.55 8.36
CA ILE A 218 15.50 3.73 8.87
C ILE A 218 15.15 3.98 10.35
N LEU A 219 13.87 3.87 10.72
CA LEU A 219 13.44 4.00 12.12
C LEU A 219 14.07 2.93 13.02
N LEU A 220 14.16 1.68 12.54
CA LEU A 220 14.83 0.59 13.26
C LEU A 220 16.32 0.88 13.45
N MET A 221 16.99 1.36 12.40
CA MET A 221 18.40 1.75 12.45
C MET A 221 18.65 2.85 13.48
N PHE A 222 17.77 3.86 13.57
CA PHE A 222 17.86 4.88 14.61
C PHE A 222 17.66 4.33 16.02
N CYS A 223 16.77 3.37 16.22
CA CYS A 223 16.62 2.70 17.52
C CYS A 223 17.92 1.97 17.93
N VAL A 224 18.59 1.30 17.00
CA VAL A 224 19.88 0.63 17.25
C VAL A 224 20.98 1.64 17.57
N ILE A 225 21.06 2.74 16.82
CA ILE A 225 22.02 3.83 17.10
C ILE A 225 21.80 4.40 18.50
N LEU A 226 20.54 4.57 18.94
CA LEU A 226 20.22 5.01 20.29
C LEU A 226 20.72 4.01 21.34
N LEU A 227 20.46 2.71 21.17
CA LEU A 227 20.96 1.69 22.10
C LEU A 227 22.49 1.74 22.23
N PHE A 228 23.20 1.88 21.10
CA PHE A 228 24.66 2.03 21.11
C PHE A 228 25.09 3.34 21.78
N GLY A 229 24.39 4.45 21.52
CA GLY A 229 24.62 5.75 22.14
C GLY A 229 24.50 5.70 23.67
N VAL A 230 23.50 4.98 24.19
CA VAL A 230 23.29 4.77 25.63
C VAL A 230 24.36 3.86 26.24
N ALA A 231 24.74 2.79 25.53
CA ALA A 231 25.77 1.87 25.97
C ALA A 231 27.15 2.55 26.06
N ARG A 232 27.53 3.31 25.03
CA ARG A 232 28.83 4.01 24.94
C ARG A 232 28.85 5.40 25.54
N HIS A 233 27.71 5.91 26.04
CA HIS A 233 27.60 7.24 26.62
C HIS A 233 28.03 8.35 25.62
N SER A 234 27.72 8.16 24.33
CA SER A 234 28.12 9.06 23.25
C SER A 234 27.17 10.25 23.16
N ARG A 235 27.68 11.46 23.43
CA ARG A 235 26.88 12.70 23.36
C ARG A 235 26.40 13.00 21.96
N CYS A 236 27.26 12.77 20.96
CA CYS A 236 26.92 13.03 19.57
C CYS A 236 25.71 12.18 19.15
N ALA A 237 25.70 10.89 19.51
CA ALA A 237 24.62 9.97 19.19
C ALA A 237 23.27 10.37 19.83
N LEU A 238 23.28 10.85 21.08
CA LEU A 238 22.08 11.35 21.76
C LEU A 238 21.55 12.62 21.08
N ILE A 239 22.42 13.61 20.81
CA ILE A 239 22.00 14.84 20.11
C ILE A 239 21.41 14.51 18.73
N THR A 240 22.07 13.67 17.94
CA THR A 240 21.55 13.27 16.63
C THR A 240 20.21 12.54 16.76
N PHE A 241 20.06 11.66 17.75
CA PHE A 241 18.80 10.97 18.00
C PHE A 241 17.68 11.94 18.37
N SER A 242 17.94 12.99 19.17
CA SER A 242 16.91 13.96 19.52
C SER A 242 16.32 14.70 18.31
N VAL A 243 17.15 15.03 17.30
CA VAL A 243 16.72 15.69 16.06
C VAL A 243 15.98 14.71 15.15
N PHE A 244 16.58 13.55 14.85
CA PHE A 244 15.95 12.55 13.98
C PHE A 244 14.73 11.89 14.63
N GLY A 245 14.72 11.76 15.95
CA GLY A 245 13.60 11.27 16.75
C GLY A 245 12.39 12.18 16.66
N LEU A 246 12.58 13.51 16.58
CA LEU A 246 11.48 14.44 16.33
C LEU A 246 10.85 14.20 14.95
N PHE A 247 11.66 14.03 13.90
CA PHE A 247 11.16 13.65 12.58
C PHE A 247 10.46 12.29 12.60
N ALA A 248 10.98 11.31 13.33
CA ALA A 248 10.33 10.01 13.52
C ALA A 248 8.96 10.13 14.18
N VAL A 249 8.79 11.00 15.18
CA VAL A 249 7.48 11.33 15.78
C VAL A 249 6.55 11.92 14.72
N ILE A 250 7.00 12.90 13.94
CA ILE A 250 6.18 13.50 12.87
C ILE A 250 5.72 12.43 11.87
N PHE A 251 6.65 11.68 11.29
CA PHE A 251 6.31 10.66 10.29
C PHE A 251 5.41 9.56 10.85
N SER A 252 5.64 9.07 12.06
CA SER A 252 4.81 8.02 12.65
C SER A 252 3.36 8.46 12.85
N TRP A 253 3.11 9.68 13.33
CA TRP A 253 1.74 10.19 13.45
C TRP A 253 1.09 10.53 12.10
N LEU A 254 1.86 11.01 11.12
CA LEU A 254 1.35 11.21 9.76
C LEU A 254 0.98 9.87 9.11
N MET A 255 1.80 8.83 9.27
CA MET A 255 1.47 7.49 8.78
C MET A 255 0.27 6.89 9.54
N ALA A 256 0.14 7.14 10.85
CA ALA A 256 -1.04 6.74 11.61
C ALA A 256 -2.34 7.37 11.06
N SER A 257 -2.29 8.66 10.65
CA SER A 257 -3.40 9.33 9.98
C SER A 257 -3.80 8.61 8.69
N VAL A 258 -2.82 8.35 7.80
CA VAL A 258 -3.06 7.66 6.53
C VAL A 258 -3.59 6.24 6.74
N TYR A 259 -2.99 5.46 7.65
CA TYR A 259 -3.41 4.08 7.91
C TYR A 259 -4.78 4.01 8.57
N LEU A 260 -5.14 4.99 9.42
CA LEU A 260 -6.47 5.07 10.00
C LEU A 260 -7.50 5.30 8.90
N THR A 261 -7.32 6.33 8.06
CA THR A 261 -8.23 6.63 6.96
C THR A 261 -8.38 5.44 6.00
N ALA A 262 -7.26 4.81 5.63
CA ALA A 262 -7.28 3.64 4.77
C ALA A 262 -7.99 2.43 5.42
N SER A 263 -7.81 2.21 6.72
CA SER A 263 -8.47 1.10 7.44
C SER A 263 -9.98 1.31 7.55
N VAL A 264 -10.42 2.56 7.76
CA VAL A 264 -11.85 2.92 7.76
C VAL A 264 -12.45 2.71 6.39
N ALA A 265 -11.84 3.30 5.36
CA ALA A 265 -12.31 3.17 3.98
C ALA A 265 -12.41 1.69 3.56
N LEU A 266 -11.40 0.89 3.91
CA LEU A 266 -11.38 -0.53 3.61
C LEU A 266 -12.40 -1.32 4.44
N GLY A 267 -12.60 -0.97 5.71
CA GLY A 267 -13.64 -1.54 6.56
C GLY A 267 -15.05 -1.31 5.98
N ASP A 268 -15.33 -0.09 5.51
CA ASP A 268 -16.60 0.26 4.87
C ASP A 268 -16.81 -0.50 3.56
N LEU A 269 -15.76 -0.61 2.73
CA LEU A 269 -15.79 -1.42 1.51
C LEU A 269 -16.14 -2.88 1.83
N CYS A 270 -15.49 -3.43 2.85
CA CYS A 270 -15.65 -4.82 3.25
C CYS A 270 -16.99 -5.13 3.92
N MET A 271 -17.77 -4.12 4.32
CA MET A 271 -19.14 -4.32 4.80
C MET A 271 -20.14 -4.51 3.66
N SER A 272 -19.93 -3.84 2.52
CA SER A 272 -20.81 -3.94 1.35
C SER A 272 -20.00 -3.87 0.03
N PRO A 273 -19.23 -4.91 -0.31
CA PRO A 273 -18.37 -4.89 -1.51
C PRO A 273 -19.17 -4.84 -2.82
N GLU A 274 -20.40 -5.37 -2.82
CA GLU A 274 -21.32 -5.34 -3.96
C GLU A 274 -21.69 -3.91 -4.37
N ALA A 275 -21.82 -3.00 -3.39
CA ALA A 275 -22.15 -1.60 -3.64
C ALA A 275 -21.04 -0.87 -4.42
N LEU A 276 -19.77 -1.26 -4.24
CA LEU A 276 -18.67 -0.74 -5.08
C LEU A 276 -18.80 -1.26 -6.51
N MET A 277 -19.00 -2.57 -6.66
CA MET A 277 -19.09 -3.19 -7.98
C MET A 277 -20.25 -2.63 -8.80
N GLU A 278 -21.40 -2.34 -8.18
CA GLU A 278 -22.54 -1.72 -8.86
C GLU A 278 -22.27 -0.29 -9.34
N ARG A 279 -21.46 0.47 -8.61
CA ARG A 279 -21.14 1.87 -8.94
C ARG A 279 -20.08 1.98 -10.01
N GLU A 280 -19.06 1.13 -9.94
CA GLU A 280 -17.94 1.11 -10.89
C GLU A 280 -18.28 0.35 -12.18
N ALA A 281 -19.36 -0.45 -12.18
CA ALA A 281 -19.81 -1.16 -13.36
C ALA A 281 -20.22 -0.18 -14.48
N PRO A 282 -19.79 -0.42 -15.73
CA PRO A 282 -20.20 0.42 -16.86
C PRO A 282 -21.72 0.30 -17.10
N ALA A 283 -22.37 1.40 -17.47
CA ALA A 283 -23.82 1.49 -17.66
C ALA A 283 -24.53 0.37 -18.46
N PRO A 284 -23.94 -0.24 -19.53
CA PRO A 284 -24.59 -1.36 -20.22
C PRO A 284 -24.57 -2.68 -19.45
N LEU A 285 -23.81 -2.80 -18.35
CA LEU A 285 -23.81 -3.97 -17.50
C LEU A 285 -24.96 -3.90 -16.49
N GLN A 286 -25.96 -4.77 -16.67
CA GLN A 286 -27.12 -4.82 -15.80
C GLN A 286 -26.77 -5.36 -14.41
N ARG A 287 -27.46 -4.86 -13.37
CA ARG A 287 -27.30 -5.34 -11.98
C ARG A 287 -27.48 -6.85 -11.84
N ASP A 288 -28.46 -7.42 -12.55
CA ASP A 288 -28.74 -8.86 -12.52
C ASP A 288 -27.54 -9.71 -12.95
N ILE A 289 -26.72 -9.21 -13.90
CA ILE A 289 -25.50 -9.90 -14.36
C ILE A 289 -24.44 -9.88 -13.26
N LEU A 290 -24.25 -8.72 -12.63
CA LEU A 290 -23.28 -8.56 -11.56
C LEU A 290 -23.65 -9.42 -10.34
N GLU A 291 -24.93 -9.41 -9.95
CA GLU A 291 -25.45 -10.18 -8.82
C GLU A 291 -25.34 -11.70 -9.06
N TYR A 292 -25.50 -12.15 -10.32
CA TYR A 292 -25.27 -13.55 -10.70
C TYR A 292 -23.83 -14.00 -10.44
N TYR A 293 -22.82 -13.20 -10.80
CA TYR A 293 -21.41 -13.56 -10.58
C TYR A 293 -20.93 -13.33 -9.13
N THR A 294 -21.47 -12.33 -8.43
CA THR A 294 -21.05 -11.99 -7.05
C THR A 294 -21.69 -12.88 -5.99
N SER A 295 -22.96 -13.31 -6.16
CA SER A 295 -23.65 -14.19 -5.22
C SER A 295 -23.58 -15.67 -5.61
N CYS A 296 -23.63 -15.97 -6.92
CA CYS A 296 -23.60 -17.34 -7.49
C CYS A 296 -24.57 -18.31 -6.78
N GLU A 297 -25.80 -17.87 -6.58
CA GLU A 297 -26.83 -18.64 -5.89
C GLU A 297 -27.37 -19.80 -6.76
N PRO A 298 -27.54 -21.02 -6.23
CA PRO A 298 -27.98 -22.18 -7.03
C PRO A 298 -29.36 -22.03 -7.68
N THR A 299 -30.24 -21.20 -7.10
CA THR A 299 -31.61 -20.95 -7.57
C THR A 299 -31.64 -19.95 -8.72
N ARG A 300 -30.56 -19.18 -8.93
CA ARG A 300 -30.52 -18.10 -9.90
C ARG A 300 -30.11 -18.62 -11.28
N THR A 301 -30.94 -18.31 -12.28
CA THR A 301 -30.67 -18.70 -13.66
C THR A 301 -29.64 -17.77 -14.32
N ASN A 302 -28.75 -18.32 -15.13
CA ASN A 302 -27.78 -17.54 -15.90
C ASN A 302 -28.49 -16.49 -16.79
N PRO A 303 -28.15 -15.18 -16.68
CA PRO A 303 -28.79 -14.11 -17.44
C PRO A 303 -28.61 -14.26 -18.96
N PHE A 304 -27.55 -14.93 -19.41
CA PHE A 304 -27.27 -15.18 -20.82
C PHE A 304 -27.95 -16.46 -21.34
N LEU A 305 -28.61 -17.26 -20.49
CA LEU A 305 -29.12 -18.59 -20.86
C LEU A 305 -30.12 -18.56 -22.01
N VAL A 306 -31.06 -17.61 -22.01
CA VAL A 306 -32.08 -17.50 -23.05
C VAL A 306 -31.43 -17.15 -24.39
N VAL A 307 -30.48 -16.22 -24.37
CA VAL A 307 -29.76 -15.75 -25.57
C VAL A 307 -28.83 -16.85 -26.11
N LEU A 308 -28.12 -17.56 -25.22
CA LEU A 308 -27.29 -18.70 -25.56
C LEU A 308 -28.10 -19.84 -26.18
N ARG A 309 -29.26 -20.17 -25.63
CA ARG A 309 -30.15 -21.20 -26.19
C ARG A 309 -30.65 -20.80 -27.58
N LYS A 310 -31.02 -19.53 -27.78
CA LYS A 310 -31.41 -19.02 -29.11
C LYS A 310 -30.27 -19.19 -30.11
N ALA A 311 -29.05 -18.78 -29.76
CA ALA A 311 -27.87 -18.93 -30.61
C ALA A 311 -27.56 -20.41 -30.92
N THR A 312 -27.58 -21.27 -29.90
CA THR A 312 -27.29 -22.71 -30.00
C THR A 312 -28.31 -23.39 -30.91
N ASN A 313 -29.61 -23.20 -30.64
CA ASN A 313 -30.68 -23.80 -31.44
C ASN A 313 -30.64 -23.33 -32.90
N ALA A 314 -30.31 -22.06 -33.15
CA ALA A 314 -30.20 -21.52 -34.49
C ALA A 314 -29.05 -22.17 -35.28
N VAL A 315 -27.86 -22.30 -34.68
CA VAL A 315 -26.71 -22.96 -35.33
C VAL A 315 -26.92 -24.46 -35.49
N ASP A 316 -27.55 -25.12 -34.53
CA ASP A 316 -27.89 -26.54 -34.63
C ASP A 316 -28.93 -26.80 -35.74
N THR A 317 -29.88 -25.88 -35.93
CA THR A 317 -30.84 -25.94 -37.04
C THR A 317 -30.13 -25.81 -38.40
N VAL A 318 -29.15 -24.92 -38.51
CA VAL A 318 -28.29 -24.81 -39.71
C VAL A 318 -27.53 -26.12 -39.94
N SER A 319 -26.94 -26.68 -38.88
CA SER A 319 -26.21 -27.95 -38.95
C SER A 319 -27.10 -29.13 -39.40
N TYR A 320 -28.32 -29.22 -38.87
CA TYR A 320 -29.29 -30.24 -39.26
C TYR A 320 -29.74 -30.08 -40.72
N SER A 321 -29.94 -28.84 -41.17
CA SER A 321 -30.38 -28.50 -42.53
C SER A 321 -29.33 -28.82 -43.60
N MET A 322 -28.05 -28.98 -43.23
CA MET A 322 -26.98 -29.39 -44.13
C MET A 322 -27.23 -30.76 -44.79
N GLY A 323 -27.82 -31.72 -44.07
CA GLY A 323 -28.07 -33.06 -44.59
C GLY A 323 -29.03 -33.07 -45.78
N PRO A 324 -30.26 -32.56 -45.61
CA PRO A 324 -31.22 -32.37 -46.70
C PRO A 324 -30.67 -31.51 -47.84
N MET A 325 -30.02 -30.38 -47.53
CA MET A 325 -29.44 -29.48 -48.54
C MET A 325 -28.40 -30.19 -49.40
N THR A 326 -27.46 -30.92 -48.78
CA THR A 326 -26.42 -31.67 -49.49
C THR A 326 -27.02 -32.76 -50.39
N ARG A 327 -28.05 -33.47 -49.91
CA ARG A 327 -28.70 -34.54 -50.67
C ARG A 327 -29.40 -33.99 -51.91
N ILE A 328 -30.16 -32.91 -51.77
CA ILE A 328 -30.91 -32.30 -52.88
C ILE A 328 -29.93 -31.64 -53.87
N ALA A 329 -28.94 -30.89 -53.38
CA ALA A 329 -27.99 -30.19 -54.24
C ALA A 329 -27.14 -31.15 -55.10
N ARG A 330 -26.72 -32.30 -54.56
CA ARG A 330 -25.99 -33.33 -55.33
C ARG A 330 -26.81 -33.97 -56.45
N GLN A 331 -28.15 -33.97 -56.35
CA GLN A 331 -29.03 -34.50 -57.40
C GLN A 331 -29.29 -33.50 -58.53
N LEU A 332 -29.20 -32.19 -58.23
CA LEU A 332 -29.54 -31.12 -59.17
C LEU A 332 -28.30 -30.52 -59.88
N TYR A 333 -27.14 -30.48 -59.22
CA TYR A 333 -25.96 -29.76 -59.71
C TYR A 333 -24.72 -30.66 -59.85
N LYS A 334 -23.76 -30.23 -60.70
CA LYS A 334 -22.52 -30.96 -60.95
C LYS A 334 -21.57 -30.93 -59.73
N PRO A 335 -20.82 -32.02 -59.46
CA PRO A 335 -20.04 -32.16 -58.23
C PRO A 335 -18.82 -31.24 -58.12
N ALA A 336 -18.25 -30.80 -59.25
CA ALA A 336 -16.94 -30.12 -59.30
C ALA A 336 -16.90 -28.77 -58.56
N GLN A 337 -18.01 -28.02 -58.53
CA GLN A 337 -18.06 -26.71 -57.85
C GLN A 337 -18.82 -26.76 -56.51
N LEU A 338 -19.63 -27.80 -56.30
CA LEU A 338 -20.56 -27.88 -55.19
C LEU A 338 -19.99 -28.61 -53.96
N HIS A 339 -19.25 -29.71 -54.16
CA HIS A 339 -18.66 -30.48 -53.06
C HIS A 339 -17.72 -29.66 -52.16
N PRO A 340 -16.75 -28.89 -52.69
CA PRO A 340 -15.82 -28.17 -51.82
C PRO A 340 -16.53 -27.10 -50.97
N LYS A 341 -17.56 -26.43 -51.51
CA LYS A 341 -18.32 -25.41 -50.77
C LYS A 341 -19.19 -26.03 -49.67
N LEU A 342 -19.90 -27.12 -49.96
CA LEU A 342 -20.73 -27.85 -48.99
C LEU A 342 -19.89 -28.45 -47.86
N ASP A 343 -18.75 -29.06 -48.19
CA ASP A 343 -17.86 -29.67 -47.21
C ASP A 343 -17.22 -28.60 -46.30
N MET A 344 -16.82 -27.46 -46.87
CA MET A 344 -16.30 -26.33 -46.09
C MET A 344 -17.38 -25.72 -45.19
N LEU A 345 -18.60 -25.53 -45.70
CA LEU A 345 -19.73 -25.04 -44.91
C LEU A 345 -20.06 -25.97 -43.74
N SER A 346 -20.10 -27.28 -43.98
CA SER A 346 -20.32 -28.30 -42.94
C SER A 346 -19.25 -28.22 -41.84
N LYS A 347 -17.98 -28.04 -42.22
CA LYS A 347 -16.87 -27.91 -41.29
C LYS A 347 -17.00 -26.64 -40.43
N GLU A 348 -17.28 -25.50 -41.04
CA GLU A 348 -17.38 -24.21 -40.34
C GLU A 348 -18.61 -24.13 -39.43
N VAL A 349 -19.76 -24.70 -39.83
CA VAL A 349 -20.96 -24.76 -38.98
C VAL A 349 -20.74 -25.67 -37.76
N LYS A 350 -20.09 -26.83 -37.95
CA LYS A 350 -19.73 -27.71 -36.82
C LYS A 350 -18.74 -27.04 -35.85
N LEU A 351 -17.77 -26.32 -36.40
CA LEU A 351 -16.82 -25.53 -35.61
C LEU A 351 -17.54 -24.43 -34.82
N ALA A 352 -18.48 -23.70 -35.44
CA ALA A 352 -19.29 -22.70 -34.75
C ALA A 352 -20.14 -23.30 -33.61
N SER A 353 -20.83 -24.43 -33.84
CA SER A 353 -21.61 -25.13 -32.80
C SER A 353 -20.71 -25.54 -31.62
N SER A 354 -19.53 -26.12 -31.89
CA SER A 354 -18.57 -26.48 -30.85
C SER A 354 -18.05 -25.26 -30.06
N MET A 355 -17.80 -24.14 -30.73
CA MET A 355 -17.36 -22.91 -30.08
C MET A 355 -18.45 -22.30 -29.19
N ILE A 356 -19.73 -22.35 -29.61
CA ILE A 356 -20.87 -21.90 -28.80
C ILE A 356 -21.05 -22.79 -27.57
N ALA A 357 -20.93 -24.11 -27.72
CA ALA A 357 -20.97 -25.04 -26.57
C ALA A 357 -19.88 -24.72 -25.53
N ARG A 358 -18.67 -24.37 -25.99
CA ARG A 358 -17.59 -23.89 -25.10
C ARG A 358 -17.92 -22.55 -24.45
N LEU A 359 -18.53 -21.61 -25.17
CA LEU A 359 -18.95 -20.31 -24.64
C LEU A 359 -19.94 -20.46 -23.48
N VAL A 360 -20.87 -21.42 -23.57
CA VAL A 360 -21.83 -21.72 -22.48
C VAL A 360 -21.09 -22.06 -21.18
N THR A 361 -20.03 -22.88 -21.25
CA THR A 361 -19.26 -23.26 -20.06
C THR A 361 -18.42 -22.10 -19.48
N MET A 362 -17.99 -21.16 -20.32
CA MET A 362 -17.22 -19.99 -19.88
C MET A 362 -18.07 -18.94 -19.17
N LEU A 363 -19.39 -18.93 -19.41
CA LEU A 363 -20.34 -18.01 -18.80
C LEU A 363 -20.95 -18.55 -17.49
N ASP A 364 -20.39 -19.62 -16.93
CA ASP A 364 -20.77 -20.12 -15.62
C ASP A 364 -20.28 -19.18 -14.50
N CYS A 365 -21.06 -19.02 -13.43
CA CYS A 365 -20.69 -18.11 -12.33
C CYS A 365 -19.57 -18.67 -11.47
N THR A 366 -19.48 -19.99 -11.34
CA THR A 366 -18.56 -20.69 -10.42
C THR A 366 -17.10 -20.23 -10.48
N PRO A 367 -16.42 -20.22 -11.66
CA PRO A 367 -15.01 -19.83 -11.72
C PRO A 367 -14.79 -18.36 -11.38
N MET A 368 -15.65 -17.47 -11.86
CA MET A 368 -15.52 -16.03 -11.63
C MET A 368 -15.86 -15.65 -10.19
N HIS A 369 -16.87 -16.29 -9.60
CA HIS A 369 -17.24 -16.13 -8.19
C HIS A 369 -16.10 -16.57 -7.26
N LYS A 370 -15.39 -17.65 -7.61
CA LYS A 370 -14.23 -18.11 -6.84
C LYS A 370 -13.14 -17.03 -6.80
N GLU A 371 -12.77 -16.46 -7.95
CA GLU A 371 -11.76 -15.40 -7.99
C GLU A 371 -12.24 -14.12 -7.32
N TYR A 372 -13.53 -13.79 -7.42
CA TYR A 372 -14.14 -12.69 -6.66
C TYR A 372 -14.01 -12.89 -5.14
N MET A 373 -14.29 -14.10 -4.65
CA MET A 373 -14.13 -14.42 -3.23
C MET A 373 -12.66 -14.39 -2.80
N ASN A 374 -11.73 -14.90 -3.62
CA ASN A 374 -10.30 -14.79 -3.35
C ASN A 374 -9.86 -13.32 -3.22
N ALA A 375 -10.32 -12.45 -4.12
CA ALA A 375 -10.06 -11.01 -4.07
C ALA A 375 -10.61 -10.38 -2.77
N LEU A 376 -11.82 -10.74 -2.37
CA LEU A 376 -12.40 -10.24 -1.11
C LEU A 376 -11.63 -10.72 0.11
N HIS A 377 -11.25 -12.00 0.18
CA HIS A 377 -10.43 -12.52 1.29
C HIS A 377 -9.07 -11.83 1.36
N ALA A 378 -8.41 -11.65 0.21
CA ALA A 378 -7.13 -10.96 0.13
C ALA A 378 -7.18 -9.51 0.65
N VAL A 379 -8.27 -8.79 0.35
CA VAL A 379 -8.42 -7.38 0.76
C VAL A 379 -8.96 -7.24 2.18
N CYS A 380 -10.07 -7.92 2.47
CA CYS A 380 -10.83 -7.71 3.70
C CYS A 380 -10.29 -8.47 4.90
N GLU A 381 -9.59 -9.58 4.67
CA GLU A 381 -8.92 -10.32 5.75
C GLU A 381 -7.43 -9.98 5.78
N MET A 382 -6.67 -10.31 4.72
CA MET A 382 -5.21 -10.19 4.76
C MET A 382 -4.73 -8.72 4.78
N ALA A 383 -5.15 -7.91 3.81
CA ALA A 383 -4.69 -6.52 3.72
C ALA A 383 -5.22 -5.65 4.86
N LEU A 384 -6.49 -5.77 5.23
CA LEU A 384 -7.05 -5.04 6.37
C LEU A 384 -6.37 -5.41 7.70
N PHE A 385 -6.04 -6.69 7.89
CA PHE A 385 -5.31 -7.16 9.07
C PHE A 385 -3.90 -6.58 9.14
N GLY A 386 -3.14 -6.65 8.04
CA GLY A 386 -1.82 -6.03 7.95
C GLY A 386 -1.86 -4.52 8.19
N LEU A 387 -2.85 -3.83 7.62
CA LEU A 387 -3.03 -2.38 7.79
C LEU A 387 -3.35 -2.00 9.25
N THR A 388 -4.11 -2.85 9.96
CA THR A 388 -4.38 -2.70 11.39
C THR A 388 -3.09 -2.78 12.21
N PHE A 389 -2.19 -3.72 11.89
CA PHE A 389 -0.88 -3.79 12.55
C PHE A 389 -0.02 -2.57 12.23
N MET A 390 -0.02 -2.10 10.98
CA MET A 390 0.71 -0.90 10.60
C MET A 390 0.19 0.34 11.35
N LEU A 391 -1.13 0.47 11.53
CA LEU A 391 -1.76 1.52 12.33
C LEU A 391 -1.37 1.43 13.82
N ALA A 392 -1.48 0.25 14.41
CA ALA A 392 -1.11 0.05 15.82
C ALA A 392 0.39 0.30 16.04
N ALA A 393 1.22 -0.16 15.11
CA ALA A 393 2.66 0.06 15.12
C ALA A 393 3.03 1.53 14.97
N SER A 394 2.36 2.29 14.10
CA SER A 394 2.64 3.71 13.89
C SER A 394 2.22 4.56 15.09
N ILE A 395 1.06 4.29 15.69
CA ILE A 395 0.62 4.94 16.94
C ILE A 395 1.58 4.60 18.08
N GLY A 396 1.91 3.32 18.24
CA GLY A 396 2.84 2.84 19.25
C GLY A 396 4.23 3.47 19.10
N ALA A 397 4.79 3.44 17.89
CA ALA A 397 6.08 4.06 17.59
C ALA A 397 6.05 5.58 17.82
N GLY A 398 5.00 6.28 17.41
CA GLY A 398 4.89 7.73 17.63
C GLY A 398 4.85 8.12 19.10
N PHE A 399 4.13 7.35 19.91
CA PHE A 399 4.15 7.52 21.37
C PHE A 399 5.52 7.22 21.96
N LEU A 400 6.14 6.10 21.59
CA LEU A 400 7.43 5.67 22.13
C LEU A 400 8.55 6.61 21.73
N PHE A 401 8.61 7.07 20.48
CA PHE A 401 9.58 8.07 20.04
C PHE A 401 9.39 9.39 20.77
N ALA A 402 8.16 9.82 21.04
CA ALA A 402 7.92 11.03 21.85
C ALA A 402 8.48 10.87 23.27
N VAL A 403 8.27 9.72 23.90
CA VAL A 403 8.85 9.39 25.21
C VAL A 403 10.38 9.32 25.14
N LEU A 404 10.95 8.70 24.10
CA LEU A 404 12.40 8.59 23.92
C LEU A 404 13.04 9.96 23.73
N VAL A 405 12.48 10.84 22.92
CA VAL A 405 12.99 12.22 22.74
C VAL A 405 12.88 13.01 24.05
N TRP A 406 11.80 12.80 24.82
CA TRP A 406 11.66 13.40 26.14
C TRP A 406 12.75 12.90 27.12
N LEU A 407 12.93 11.59 27.25
CA LEU A 407 13.95 11.01 28.13
C LEU A 407 15.37 11.37 27.67
N ASP A 408 15.62 11.38 26.37
CA ASP A 408 16.91 11.70 25.79
C ASP A 408 17.30 13.16 26.02
N SER A 409 16.39 14.10 25.75
CA SER A 409 16.60 15.52 26.06
C SER A 409 16.87 15.75 27.56
N HIS A 410 16.26 14.95 28.44
CA HIS A 410 16.59 14.94 29.86
C HIS A 410 18.02 14.43 30.08
N THR A 411 18.42 13.29 29.52
CA THR A 411 19.78 12.71 29.71
C THR A 411 20.91 13.63 29.23
N TRP A 412 20.76 14.25 28.06
CA TRP A 412 21.82 15.05 27.41
C TRP A 412 22.21 16.28 28.24
N ILE A 413 21.23 16.98 28.83
CA ILE A 413 21.46 18.18 29.65
C ILE A 413 22.34 17.87 30.87
N TYR A 414 22.14 16.74 31.55
CA TYR A 414 22.94 16.40 32.74
C TYR A 414 24.34 15.88 32.40
N ILE A 415 24.49 15.22 31.25
CA ILE A 415 25.80 14.78 30.77
C ILE A 415 26.73 15.98 30.54
N ARG A 416 26.20 17.14 30.11
CA ARG A 416 26.96 18.40 29.97
C ARG A 416 27.62 18.82 31.29
N LYS A 417 26.86 18.79 32.41
CA LYS A 417 27.34 19.22 33.73
C LYS A 417 28.47 18.36 34.30
N LYS A 418 28.47 17.03 34.12
CA LYS A 418 29.52 16.17 34.70
C LYS A 418 30.94 16.53 34.22
N ARG A 419 31.08 17.21 33.07
CA ARG A 419 32.39 17.67 32.55
C ARG A 419 32.81 19.03 33.11
N GLU A 420 31.87 19.87 33.55
CA GLU A 420 32.15 21.17 34.19
C GLU A 420 32.43 21.04 35.70
N TYR A 421 31.96 19.98 36.37
CA TYR A 421 32.22 19.70 37.79
C TYR A 421 33.50 18.87 38.07
N LEU A 422 34.43 18.80 37.13
CA LEU A 422 35.85 18.56 37.45
C LEU A 422 36.51 19.94 37.66
N GLN A 423 35.94 20.72 38.56
CA GLN A 423 36.65 21.86 39.13
C GLN A 423 37.66 21.22 40.09
N VAL A 424 38.93 21.22 39.66
CA VAL A 424 40.08 20.93 40.53
C VAL A 424 39.89 21.74 41.80
N ASP A 425 40.01 21.09 42.96
CA ASP A 425 39.97 21.76 44.25
C ASP A 425 41.07 22.84 44.24
N GLU A 426 40.69 24.12 44.16
CA GLU A 426 41.61 25.27 44.06
C GLU A 426 42.42 25.49 45.36
N GLN A 427 42.25 24.61 46.34
CA GLN A 427 42.96 24.59 47.61
C GLN A 427 44.02 23.48 47.74
N ASP A 428 44.42 22.80 46.65
CA ASP A 428 45.54 21.85 46.69
C ASP A 428 46.89 22.58 46.50
N PRO A 429 47.75 22.73 47.53
CA PRO A 429 48.97 23.53 47.47
C PRO A 429 50.07 22.96 46.54
N PHE A 430 49.88 21.76 45.99
CA PHE A 430 50.90 21.02 45.24
C PHE A 430 50.69 21.00 43.72
N LEU A 431 49.67 21.69 43.18
CA LEU A 431 49.43 21.76 41.73
C LEU A 431 49.87 23.10 41.14
N PRO A 432 50.55 23.11 39.97
CA PRO A 432 50.90 24.36 39.30
C PRO A 432 49.63 25.11 38.87
N PRO A 433 49.59 26.45 39.00
CA PRO A 433 48.41 27.24 38.68
C PRO A 433 47.99 27.03 37.23
N THR A 434 46.71 26.74 37.00
CA THR A 434 46.16 26.56 35.65
C THR A 434 46.20 27.89 34.89
N ALA A 435 46.32 27.85 33.55
CA ALA A 435 46.37 29.04 32.70
C ALA A 435 45.19 30.01 32.92
N ALA A 436 44.07 29.51 33.47
CA ALA A 436 42.92 30.32 33.88
C ALA A 436 43.21 31.23 35.08
N SER A 437 43.93 30.77 36.10
CA SER A 437 44.29 31.61 37.26
C SER A 437 45.34 32.66 36.90
N GLN A 438 46.25 32.35 35.97
CA GLN A 438 47.21 33.32 35.42
C GLN A 438 46.52 34.44 34.63
N ALA A 439 45.48 34.11 33.85
CA ALA A 439 44.70 35.09 33.10
C ALA A 439 43.85 36.01 34.00
N ILE A 440 43.39 35.52 35.15
CA ILE A 440 42.64 36.31 36.14
C ILE A 440 43.61 37.22 36.92
N ALA A 441 44.78 36.73 37.33
CA ALA A 441 45.82 37.53 37.98
C ALA A 441 46.37 38.65 37.07
N ALA A 442 46.56 38.35 35.78
CA ALA A 442 46.96 39.34 34.78
C ALA A 442 45.88 40.42 34.54
N ARG A 443 44.59 40.07 34.67
CA ARG A 443 43.48 41.04 34.60
C ARG A 443 43.35 41.89 35.86
N SER A 444 43.62 41.35 37.05
CA SER A 444 43.62 42.15 38.28
C SER A 444 44.80 43.13 38.37
N LEU A 445 45.95 42.82 37.74
CA LEU A 445 47.11 43.70 37.69
C LEU A 445 46.94 44.88 36.70
N HIS A 446 45.98 44.81 35.78
CA HIS A 446 45.70 45.90 34.83
C HIS A 446 44.58 46.85 35.27
N SER A 447 43.89 46.58 36.39
CA SER A 447 42.72 47.35 36.84
C SER A 447 42.99 48.30 38.02
N GLN A 448 44.22 48.42 38.52
CA GLN A 448 44.57 49.42 39.55
C GLN A 448 45.46 50.52 38.96
N GLY A 449 44.82 51.55 38.42
CA GLY A 449 45.51 52.73 37.91
C GLY A 449 44.58 53.92 37.71
N SER A 450 43.86 54.38 38.75
CA SER A 450 43.44 55.80 38.88
C SER A 450 42.61 56.08 40.13
N TYR A 451 42.94 57.19 40.80
CA TYR A 451 42.33 57.81 42.00
C TYR A 451 42.54 57.04 43.32
N GLY A 452 42.99 57.61 44.43
CA GLY A 452 43.22 59.01 44.82
C GLY A 452 42.93 59.16 46.32
N SER A 453 43.98 59.40 47.11
CA SER A 453 44.01 60.03 48.45
C SER A 453 43.48 59.30 49.73
N SER A 454 44.44 59.10 50.65
CA SER A 454 44.46 59.50 52.09
C SER A 454 44.12 58.52 53.23
N PHE A 455 45.21 57.97 53.81
CA PHE A 455 45.59 57.95 55.24
C PHE A 455 45.04 56.87 56.21
N PRO A 456 45.74 56.56 57.34
CA PRO A 456 46.38 55.24 57.54
C PRO A 456 46.07 54.58 58.92
N PHE A 457 46.44 53.30 59.12
CA PHE A 457 47.33 52.83 60.20
C PHE A 457 47.52 51.30 60.24
N ALA A 458 48.63 50.88 60.87
CA ALA A 458 48.91 49.60 61.54
C ALA A 458 49.63 48.45 60.78
N ARG A 459 50.95 48.64 60.59
CA ARG A 459 52.11 47.93 61.19
C ARG A 459 52.11 46.38 61.38
N ALA A 460 53.29 45.83 61.05
CA ALA A 460 54.02 44.67 61.63
C ALA A 460 53.60 43.24 61.19
N SER A 461 54.47 42.26 60.90
CA SER A 461 55.93 42.15 60.90
C SER A 461 56.36 40.91 60.11
N SER A 462 57.56 40.98 59.53
CA SER A 462 58.32 39.93 58.87
C SER A 462 58.86 38.86 59.82
N HIS A 463 58.90 37.59 59.39
CA HIS A 463 59.93 36.64 59.83
C HIS A 463 60.43 35.77 58.69
N VAL A 464 61.75 35.81 58.52
CA VAL A 464 62.62 35.06 57.62
C VAL A 464 63.05 33.76 58.31
N TYR A 465 63.06 32.63 57.60
CA TYR A 465 63.98 31.53 57.89
C TYR A 465 64.47 30.89 56.57
N ALA A 466 65.78 30.64 56.53
CA ALA A 466 66.57 30.11 55.42
C ALA A 466 66.85 28.58 55.61
N PRO A 467 67.50 27.89 54.66
CA PRO A 467 67.18 26.51 54.25
C PRO A 467 68.17 25.43 54.76
N PRO A 468 68.04 24.17 54.29
CA PRO A 468 69.22 23.40 53.94
C PRO A 468 69.19 22.78 52.51
N LYS A 469 70.38 22.34 52.10
CA LYS A 469 70.92 22.07 50.75
C LYS A 469 71.06 20.56 50.43
N TYR A 470 71.00 20.25 49.12
CA TYR A 470 71.68 19.19 48.29
C TYR A 470 71.56 17.70 48.71
N ASP A 471 71.40 16.70 47.83
CA ASP A 471 72.17 16.30 46.62
C ASP A 471 71.26 15.51 45.63
N SER A 472 71.18 15.83 44.33
CA SER A 472 72.00 15.41 43.17
C SER A 472 71.85 13.93 42.71
N GLU A 473 71.09 13.69 41.63
CA GLU A 473 71.55 13.06 40.37
C GLU A 473 70.39 12.89 39.36
N HIS A 474 70.49 13.63 38.25
CA HIS A 474 69.68 13.49 37.05
C HIS A 474 70.50 12.74 35.99
N LYS A 475 69.92 11.70 35.38
CA LYS A 475 70.23 11.27 34.01
C LYS A 475 68.95 11.26 33.18
N LEU A 476 68.89 12.16 32.20
CA LEU A 476 68.01 12.16 31.01
C LEU A 476 68.59 11.19 29.94
N PRO A 477 67.98 10.96 28.75
CA PRO A 477 66.77 11.59 28.20
C PRO A 477 65.73 10.67 27.52
N SER A 478 64.60 11.31 27.26
CA SER A 478 63.67 11.18 26.14
C SER A 478 64.30 11.00 24.74
N SER A 479 63.68 10.17 23.90
CA SER A 479 63.45 10.47 22.47
C SER A 479 62.38 9.56 21.86
N PHE A 480 61.15 10.06 21.68
CA PHE A 480 60.26 9.59 20.62
C PHE A 480 59.65 10.82 19.95
N ILE A 481 60.25 11.15 18.81
CA ILE A 481 59.91 12.18 17.85
C ILE A 481 58.85 11.59 16.90
N GLU A 482 57.76 12.36 16.67
CA GLU A 482 57.06 12.63 15.39
C GLU A 482 56.77 11.48 14.40
N ARG A 483 55.80 11.48 13.50
CA ARG A 483 54.66 12.30 13.06
C ARG A 483 54.01 11.47 11.94
N PHE A 484 52.71 11.67 11.74
CA PHE A 484 51.96 11.64 10.47
C PHE A 484 51.99 10.42 9.52
N HIS A 485 50.82 9.77 9.47
CA HIS A 485 50.00 9.49 8.28
C HIS A 485 50.48 10.08 6.93
N GLU A 486 50.55 9.24 5.89
CA GLU A 486 49.85 9.48 4.61
C GLU A 486 49.69 8.19 3.74
N LYS A 487 48.47 8.03 3.18
CA LYS A 487 48.07 7.29 1.96
C LYS A 487 48.25 5.75 1.85
N SER A 488 47.13 5.03 2.02
CA SER A 488 46.34 4.42 0.92
C SER A 488 45.05 3.82 1.47
#